data_AF-A0A944D580-F1
#
_entry.id   AF-A0A944D580-F1
#
_cell.length_a   1.000
_cell.length_b   1.000
_cell.length_c   1.000
_cell.angle_alpha   90.00
_cell.angle_beta   90.00
_cell.angle_gamma   90.00
#
_symmetry.space_group_name_H-M   'P 1'
#
loop_
_entity.id
_entity.type
_entity.pdbx_description
1 polymer ?
#
loop_
_entity_poly.entity_id
_entity_poly.type
_entity_poly.pdbx_seq_one_letter_code
_entity_poly.pdbx_strand_id
1 'polypeptide(L)' 'MSKLSKNNLTELPESLENLSRLKRIDLSGNQLKEIPKWLDEMDCDVVI' A
#
# COMPACT_ATOMS: atom_id res chain seq x y z
N MET A 1 9.77 -1.00 7.57
CA MET A 1 8.47 -0.35 7.84
C MET A 1 8.46 0.96 7.06
N SER A 2 7.90 0.95 5.85
CA SER A 2 7.67 2.15 5.05
C SER A 2 6.31 2.71 5.49
N LYS A 3 6.32 3.80 6.26
CA LYS A 3 5.10 4.46 6.73
C LYS A 3 4.61 5.41 5.64
N LEU A 4 3.55 5.00 4.95
CA LEU A 4 2.81 5.86 4.02
C LEU A 4 1.50 6.36 4.64
N SER A 5 1.27 6.12 5.93
CA SER A 5 0.08 6.58 6.63
C SER A 5 -0.03 8.10 6.68
N LYS A 6 -1.27 8.59 6.59
CA LYS A 6 -1.65 10.02 6.68
C LYS A 6 -1.01 10.93 5.63
N ASN A 7 -0.83 10.43 4.40
CA ASN A 7 -0.21 11.19 3.30
C ASN A 7 -1.20 11.69 2.23
N ASN A 8 -2.52 11.64 2.51
CA ASN A 8 -3.56 12.04 1.55
C ASN A 8 -3.42 11.36 0.18
N LEU A 9 -2.83 10.16 0.13
CA LEU A 9 -2.67 9.42 -1.12
C LEU A 9 -4.05 9.06 -1.64
N THR A 10 -4.32 9.42 -2.90
CA THR A 10 -5.56 9.07 -3.59
C THR A 10 -5.41 7.80 -4.43
N GLU A 11 -4.17 7.46 -4.77
CA GLU A 11 -3.77 6.29 -5.56
C GLU A 11 -2.43 5.75 -5.07
N LEU A 12 -2.15 4.48 -5.37
CA LEU A 12 -0.87 3.82 -5.10
C LEU A 12 -0.12 3.61 -6.42
N PRO A 13 1.18 3.92 -6.49
CA PRO A 13 1.97 3.65 -7.68
C PRO A 13 2.19 2.15 -7.90
N GLU A 14 2.10 1.67 -9.16
CA GLU A 14 2.38 0.27 -9.53
C GLU A 14 3.79 -0.18 -9.13
N SER A 15 4.75 0.74 -8.97
CA SER A 15 6.10 0.40 -8.47
C SER A 15 6.10 -0.29 -7.09
N LEU A 16 5.03 -0.15 -6.30
CA LEU A 16 4.87 -0.86 -5.02
C LEU A 16 4.67 -2.36 -5.20
N GLU A 17 4.08 -2.81 -6.31
CA GLU A 17 3.89 -4.22 -6.67
C GLU A 17 5.23 -4.97 -6.73
N ASN A 18 6.27 -4.29 -7.23
CA ASN A 18 7.60 -4.88 -7.39
C ASN A 18 8.40 -4.98 -6.09
N LEU A 19 7.87 -4.51 -4.96
CA LEU A 19 8.54 -4.59 -3.66
C LEU A 19 8.37 -5.99 -3.04
N SER A 20 9.00 -6.98 -3.65
CA SER A 20 8.99 -8.39 -3.22
C SER A 20 9.57 -8.67 -1.83
N ARG A 21 10.24 -7.69 -1.21
CA ARG A 21 10.77 -7.77 0.16
C ARG A 21 9.88 -7.05 1.19
N LEU A 22 8.79 -6.44 0.75
CA LEU A 22 7.89 -5.71 1.63
C LEU A 22 7.05 -6.71 2.42
N LYS A 23 7.28 -6.77 3.74
CA LYS A 23 6.50 -7.63 4.63
C LYS A 23 5.31 -6.93 5.27
N ARG A 24 5.35 -5.60 5.31
CA ARG A 24 4.29 -4.78 5.91
C ARG A 24 4.26 -3.38 5.31
N ILE A 25 3.06 -2.92 4.97
CA ILE A 25 2.78 -1.54 4.53
C ILE A 25 1.64 -0.95 5.35
N ASP A 26 1.79 0.33 5.72
CA ASP A 26 0.76 1.07 6.44
C ASP A 26 0.32 2.25 5.56
N LEU A 27 -0.90 2.14 5.06
CA LEU A 27 -1.64 3.08 4.22
C LEU A 27 -2.75 3.79 5.00
N SER A 28 -2.81 3.60 6.32
CA SER A 28 -3.90 4.16 7.13
C SER A 28 -3.99 5.68 7.10
N GLY A 29 -5.22 6.17 7.07
CA GLY A 29 -5.49 7.61 7.00
C GLY A 29 -5.09 8.27 5.67
N ASN A 30 -5.02 7.49 4.59
CA ASN A 30 -4.99 8.04 3.23
C ASN A 30 -6.42 8.20 2.67
N GLN A 31 -6.51 8.72 1.45
CA GLN A 31 -7.77 8.97 0.74
C GLN A 31 -7.88 8.07 -0.50
N LEU A 32 -7.38 6.83 -0.38
CA LEU A 32 -7.36 5.86 -1.47
C LEU A 32 -8.80 5.57 -1.88
N LYS A 33 -9.14 5.93 -3.13
CA LYS A 33 -10.48 5.67 -3.67
C LYS A 33 -10.65 4.24 -4.10
N GLU A 34 -9.55 3.64 -4.55
CA GLU A 34 -9.49 2.26 -5.02
C GLU A 34 -8.25 1.60 -4.40
N ILE A 35 -8.44 0.37 -3.95
CA ILE A 35 -7.33 -0.51 -3.58
C ILE A 35 -7.00 -1.33 -4.83
N PRO A 36 -5.78 -1.22 -5.37
CA PRO A 36 -5.42 -1.97 -6.56
C PRO A 36 -5.33 -3.47 -6.26
N LYS A 37 -5.74 -4.31 -7.22
CA LYS A 37 -5.77 -5.77 -7.05
C LYS A 37 -4.42 -6.39 -6.70
N TRP A 38 -3.32 -5.83 -7.21
CA TRP A 38 -1.98 -6.31 -6.87
C TRP A 38 -1.70 -6.25 -5.37
N LEU A 39 -2.36 -5.37 -4.61
CA LEU A 39 -2.18 -5.27 -3.15
C LEU A 39 -2.75 -6.49 -2.42
N ASP A 40 -3.82 -7.11 -2.95
CA ASP A 40 -4.37 -8.36 -2.43
C ASP A 40 -3.50 -9.58 -2.84
N GLU A 41 -2.76 -9.47 -3.94
CA GLU A 41 -1.86 -10.53 -4.43
C GLU A 41 -0.47 -10.48 -3.77
N MET A 42 -0.13 -9.37 -3.12
CA MET A 42 1.11 -9.25 -2.35
C MET A 42 1.04 -10.07 -1.05
N ASP A 43 2.02 -10.94 -0.83
CA ASP A 43 2.25 -11.63 0.45
C ASP A 43 2.87 -10.64 1.48
N CYS A 44 2.08 -9.65 1.89
CA CYS A 44 2.48 -8.53 2.74
C CYS A 44 1.36 -8.17 3.73
N ASP A 45 1.69 -7.82 4.96
CA ASP A 45 0.72 -7.29 5.92
C ASP A 45 0.33 -5.86 5.52
N VAL A 46 -0.87 -5.71 4.97
CA VAL A 46 -1.42 -4.40 4.59
C VAL A 46 -2.30 -3.86 5.72
N VAL A 47 -1.99 -2.65 6.18
CA VAL A 47 -2.85 -1.87 7.08
C VAL A 47 -3.39 -0.69 6.27
N ILE A 48 -4.72 -0.58 6.17
CA ILE A 48 -5.43 0.46 5.40
C ILE A 48 -6.28 1.31 6.35
#